data_AF-A0A1F9FEG4-F1
#
_entry.id   AF-A0A1F9FEG4-F1
#
_cell.length_a   1.000
_cell.length_b   1.000
_cell.length_c   1.000
_cell.angle_alpha   90.00
_cell.angle_beta   90.00
_cell.angle_gamma   90.00
#
_symmetry.space_group_name_H-M   'P 1'
#
loop_
_entity.id
_entity.type
_entity.pdbx_description
1 polymer ?
#
loop_
_entity_poly.entity_id
_entity_poly.type
_entity_poly.pdbx_seq_one_letter_code
_entity_poly.pdbx_strand_id
1 'polypeptide(L)'
;MKEVIILSERGWQGARNCALDLAKQGVRTSVLIKGRPDQEVREFIVKHDLIQNFFIFRRIFFVLLPFLIFYRRFLGGARTVLVDRKRAYRLCTRLPFGLQVYWIQEKVSPLHYELLSSTHESLKLSEILK
;
A
#
# COMPACT_ATOMS: atom_id res chain seq x y z
N MET A 1 16.18 3.44 -5.92
CA MET A 1 15.23 2.32 -5.88
C MET A 1 13.83 2.89 -5.69
N LYS A 2 12.84 2.53 -6.51
CA LYS A 2 11.47 3.08 -6.39
C LYS A 2 10.80 2.47 -5.15
N GLU A 3 10.14 3.29 -4.33
CA GLU A 3 9.38 2.84 -3.15
C GLU A 3 7.89 3.18 -3.31
N VAL A 4 7.05 2.18 -3.06
CA VAL A 4 5.58 2.28 -3.07
C VAL A 4 5.05 2.00 -1.67
N ILE A 5 4.05 2.78 -1.23
CA ILE A 5 3.32 2.51 0.00
C ILE A 5 2.01 1.83 -0.35
N ILE A 6 1.68 0.71 0.29
CA ILE A 6 0.37 0.06 0.18
C ILE A 6 -0.37 0.23 1.50
N LEU A 7 -1.55 0.81 1.47
CA LEU A 7 -2.44 0.94 2.62
C LEU A 7 -3.57 -0.06 2.49
N SER A 8 -3.69 -0.93 3.49
CA SER A 8 -4.82 -1.84 3.57
C SER A 8 -5.63 -1.70 4.84
N GLU A 9 -6.92 -1.45 4.64
CA GLU A 9 -7.93 -1.46 5.67
C GLU A 9 -8.70 -2.79 5.75
N ARG A 10 -8.69 -3.61 4.68
CA ARG A 10 -9.48 -4.85 4.59
C ARG A 10 -8.77 -6.08 5.14
N GLY A 11 -7.44 -6.07 5.21
CA GLY A 11 -6.66 -7.20 5.69
C GLY A 11 -5.33 -7.33 4.96
N TRP A 12 -4.47 -8.24 5.40
CA TRP A 12 -3.09 -8.27 4.92
C TRP A 12 -2.92 -8.99 3.57
N GLN A 13 -3.80 -9.92 3.20
CA GLN A 13 -3.60 -10.86 2.08
C GLN A 13 -3.48 -10.14 0.74
N GLY A 14 -4.49 -9.37 0.34
CA GLY A 14 -4.45 -8.63 -0.93
C GLY A 14 -3.30 -7.61 -0.99
N ALA A 15 -3.02 -6.93 0.13
CA ALA A 15 -1.89 -6.01 0.22
C ALA A 15 -0.54 -6.72 0.04
N ARG A 16 -0.41 -7.91 0.61
CA ARG A 16 0.80 -8.75 0.51
C ARG A 16 0.99 -9.29 -0.89
N ASN A 17 -0.05 -9.78 -1.55
CA ASN A 17 0.03 -10.28 -2.92
C ASN A 17 0.44 -9.15 -3.89
N CYS A 18 -0.19 -7.99 -3.77
CA CYS A 18 0.21 -6.79 -4.53
C CYS A 18 1.68 -6.42 -4.27
N ALA A 19 2.14 -6.46 -3.01
CA ALA A 19 3.53 -6.19 -2.67
C ALA A 19 4.49 -7.22 -3.27
N LEU A 20 4.12 -8.50 -3.32
CA LEU A 20 4.92 -9.56 -3.95
C LEU A 20 5.06 -9.34 -5.45
N ASP A 21 3.99 -8.92 -6.14
CA ASP A 21 4.05 -8.62 -7.56
C ASP A 21 4.89 -7.38 -7.88
N LEU A 22 4.88 -6.37 -7.01
CA LEU A 22 5.80 -5.23 -7.07
C LEU A 22 7.24 -5.65 -6.80
N ALA A 23 7.48 -6.54 -5.83
CA ALA A 23 8.81 -7.02 -5.51
C ALA A 23 9.43 -7.87 -6.63
N LYS A 24 8.63 -8.68 -7.36
CA LYS A 24 9.07 -9.36 -8.59
C LYS A 24 9.57 -8.38 -9.67
N GLN A 25 9.09 -7.13 -9.63
CA GLN A 25 9.51 -6.04 -10.51
C GLN A 25 10.65 -5.19 -9.91
N GLY A 26 11.25 -5.61 -8.80
CA GLY A 26 12.35 -4.89 -8.13
C GLY A 26 11.92 -3.64 -7.36
N VAL A 27 10.62 -3.49 -7.06
CA VAL A 27 10.08 -2.33 -6.37
C VAL A 27 10.04 -2.56 -4.87
N ARG A 28 10.59 -1.62 -4.09
CA ARG A 28 10.49 -1.66 -2.63
C ARG A 28 9.08 -1.28 -2.22
N THR A 29 8.49 -2.05 -1.30
CA THR A 29 7.11 -1.81 -0.88
C THR A 29 7.01 -1.73 0.64
N SER A 30 6.38 -0.65 1.13
CA SER A 30 6.01 -0.47 2.53
C SER A 30 4.51 -0.71 2.68
N VAL A 31 4.12 -1.82 3.30
CA VAL A 31 2.73 -2.25 3.45
C VAL A 31 2.23 -1.85 4.83
N LEU A 32 1.32 -0.89 4.92
CA LEU A 32 0.68 -0.45 6.16
C LEU A 32 -0.69 -1.11 6.30
N ILE A 33 -0.83 -1.99 7.28
CA ILE A 33 -2.00 -2.85 7.47
C ILE A 33 -2.74 -2.43 8.74
N LYS A 34 -4.05 -2.21 8.59
CA LYS A 34 -4.96 -1.90 9.70
C LYS A 34 -5.33 -3.16 10.46
N GLY A 35 -5.04 -3.17 11.75
CA GLY A 35 -5.16 -4.34 12.61
C GLY A 35 -3.85 -5.11 12.70
N ARG A 36 -3.77 -5.96 13.73
CA ARG A 36 -2.62 -6.84 13.96
C ARG A 36 -3.10 -8.27 13.80
N PRO A 37 -2.59 -9.04 12.83
CA PRO A 37 -2.83 -10.47 12.77
C PRO A 37 -2.08 -11.17 13.91
N ASP A 38 -2.36 -12.44 14.13
CA ASP A 38 -1.68 -13.24 15.14
C ASP A 38 -0.19 -13.42 14.80
N GLN A 39 0.60 -13.79 15.81
CA GLN A 39 2.06 -13.81 15.69
C GLN A 39 2.55 -14.76 14.60
N GLU A 40 1.95 -15.96 14.50
CA GLU A 40 2.25 -16.96 13.47
C GLU A 40 2.08 -16.40 12.04
N VAL A 41 1.02 -15.63 11.83
CA VAL A 41 0.73 -14.99 10.54
C VAL A 41 1.73 -13.87 10.24
N ARG A 42 2.21 -13.13 11.26
CA ARG A 42 3.24 -12.10 11.07
C ARG A 42 4.56 -12.72 10.63
N GLU A 43 4.97 -13.81 11.24
CA GLU A 43 6.21 -14.51 10.90
C GLU A 43 6.21 -15.03 9.46
N PHE A 44 5.04 -15.45 8.96
CA PHE A 44 4.85 -15.82 7.56
C PHE A 44 4.99 -14.63 6.59
N ILE A 45 4.49 -13.45 6.98
CA ILE A 45 4.41 -12.27 6.12
C ILE A 45 5.76 -11.53 5.98
N VAL A 46 6.67 -11.64 6.95
CA VAL A 46 7.87 -10.80 7.06
C VAL A 46 9.02 -11.19 6.10
N LYS A 47 9.03 -12.40 5.55
CA LYS A 47 10.22 -13.00 4.87
C LYS A 47 10.58 -12.48 3.46
N HIS A 48 10.45 -11.18 3.14
CA HIS A 48 10.84 -10.70 1.80
C HIS A 48 11.58 -9.37 1.86
N ASP A 49 12.82 -9.32 1.35
CA ASP A 49 13.76 -8.21 1.51
C ASP A 49 13.26 -6.86 0.97
N LEU A 50 12.50 -6.90 -0.13
CA LEU A 50 11.89 -5.71 -0.74
C LEU A 50 10.59 -5.26 -0.07
N ILE A 51 10.04 -6.01 0.90
CA ILE A 51 8.70 -5.75 1.45
C ILE A 51 8.77 -5.55 2.96
N GLN A 52 8.36 -4.37 3.42
CA GLN A 52 8.28 -4.05 4.83
C GLN A 52 6.82 -3.96 5.26
N ASN A 53 6.40 -4.81 6.21
CA ASN A 53 5.03 -4.85 6.70
C ASN A 53 4.90 -4.14 8.05
N PHE A 54 3.93 -3.24 8.17
CA PHE A 54 3.62 -2.49 9.38
C PHE A 54 2.19 -2.77 9.82
N PHE A 55 2.02 -3.41 10.97
CA PHE A 55 0.72 -3.72 11.53
C PHE A 55 0.33 -2.70 12.61
N ILE A 56 -0.69 -1.90 12.31
CA ILE A 56 -1.06 -0.75 13.14
C ILE A 56 -2.42 -1.03 13.78
N PHE A 57 -2.56 -0.74 15.08
CA PHE A 57 -3.82 -0.93 15.78
C PHE A 57 -4.97 -0.13 15.15
N ARG A 58 -6.16 -0.75 15.08
CA ARG A 58 -7.33 -0.18 14.40
C ARG A 58 -7.71 1.23 14.88
N ARG A 59 -7.59 1.50 16.19
CA ARG A 59 -7.95 2.78 16.83
C ARG A 59 -7.05 3.94 16.43
N ILE A 60 -5.76 3.66 16.22
CA ILE A 60 -4.74 4.69 15.94
C ILE A 60 -4.34 4.73 14.47
N PHE A 61 -4.87 3.83 13.63
CA PHE A 61 -4.50 3.70 12.22
C PHE A 61 -4.56 5.05 11.49
N PHE A 62 -5.71 5.72 11.50
CA PHE A 62 -5.88 6.99 10.79
C PHE A 62 -5.14 8.16 11.42
N VAL A 63 -4.85 8.08 12.72
CA VAL A 63 -4.07 9.10 13.42
C VAL A 63 -2.60 9.00 13.01
N LEU A 64 -2.06 7.79 12.91
CA LEU A 64 -0.67 7.55 12.55
C LEU A 64 -0.41 7.58 11.04
N LEU A 65 -1.45 7.41 10.23
CA LEU A 65 -1.29 7.26 8.78
C LEU A 65 -0.58 8.45 8.11
N PRO A 66 -0.92 9.72 8.38
CA PRO A 66 -0.18 10.86 7.82
C PRO A 66 1.29 10.88 8.21
N PHE A 67 1.60 10.58 9.48
CA PHE A 67 2.98 10.53 9.98
C PHE A 67 3.79 9.43 9.31
N LEU A 68 3.23 8.24 9.13
CA LEU A 68 3.90 7.12 8.47
C LEU A 68 4.15 7.38 6.99
N ILE A 69 3.17 7.97 6.30
CA ILE A 69 3.33 8.37 4.89
C ILE A 69 4.41 9.45 4.76
N PHE A 70 4.39 10.46 5.63
CA PHE A 70 5.38 11.52 5.64
C PHE A 70 6.79 10.99 5.91
N TYR A 71 6.95 10.15 6.94
CA TYR A 71 8.21 9.50 7.29
C TYR A 71 8.77 8.69 6.12
N ARG A 72 7.92 7.90 5.45
CA ARG A 72 8.30 7.07 4.29
C ARG A 72 8.65 7.89 3.06
N ARG A 73 7.97 9.00 2.84
CA ARG A 73 8.33 9.94 1.77
C ARG A 73 9.73 10.52 2.00
N PHE A 74 10.04 10.91 3.23
CA PHE A 74 11.33 11.56 3.55
C PHE A 74 12.51 10.58 3.51
N LEU A 75 12.37 9.38 4.06
CA LEU A 75 13.46 8.40 4.11
C LEU A 75 13.61 7.55 2.85
N GLY A 76 12.49 7.22 2.20
CA GLY A 76 12.45 6.26 1.10
C GLY A 76 12.20 6.88 -0.27
N GLY A 77 11.87 8.18 -0.31
CA GLY A 77 11.46 8.85 -1.54
C GLY A 77 10.13 8.33 -2.10
N ALA A 78 9.28 7.73 -1.26
CA ALA A 78 8.01 7.18 -1.70
C ALA A 78 7.11 8.28 -2.30
N ARG A 79 6.78 8.15 -3.59
CA ARG A 79 5.89 9.07 -4.31
C ARG A 79 4.51 8.50 -4.55
N THR A 80 4.35 7.19 -4.41
CA THR A 80 3.15 6.46 -4.78
C THR A 80 2.52 5.79 -3.57
N VAL A 81 1.20 5.94 -3.43
CA VAL A 81 0.40 5.28 -2.40
C VAL A 81 -0.74 4.52 -3.05
N LEU A 82 -0.78 3.21 -2.85
CA LEU A 82 -1.89 2.34 -3.23
C LEU A 82 -2.82 2.16 -2.03
N VAL A 83 -4.13 2.26 -2.20
CA VAL A 83 -5.11 2.16 -1.10
C VAL A 83 -6.25 1.24 -1.48
N ASP A 84 -6.75 0.41 -0.56
CA ASP A 84 -7.84 -0.56 -0.83
C ASP A 84 -9.26 -0.03 -0.50
N ARG A 85 -9.34 1.17 0.09
CA ARG A 85 -10.58 1.80 0.54
C ARG A 85 -10.63 3.28 0.16
N LYS A 86 -11.84 3.70 -0.24
CA LYS A 86 -12.20 5.09 -0.51
C LYS A 86 -11.94 6.04 0.66
N ARG A 87 -12.01 5.54 1.91
CA ARG A 87 -11.71 6.36 3.11
C ARG A 87 -10.22 6.72 3.16
N ALA A 88 -9.33 5.73 3.10
CA ALA A 88 -7.89 5.96 3.00
C ALA A 88 -7.52 6.80 1.76
N TYR A 89 -8.15 6.55 0.61
CA TYR A 89 -7.97 7.36 -0.61
C TYR A 89 -8.20 8.85 -0.36
N ARG A 90 -9.39 9.20 0.16
CA ARG A 90 -9.75 10.60 0.45
C ARG A 90 -8.82 11.26 1.46
N LEU A 91 -8.28 10.50 2.41
CA LEU A 91 -7.31 11.04 3.35
C LEU A 91 -5.98 11.32 2.66
N CYS A 92 -5.47 10.37 1.89
CA CYS A 92 -4.16 10.46 1.26
C CYS A 92 -4.11 11.54 0.16
N THR A 93 -5.19 11.71 -0.61
CA THR A 93 -5.27 12.77 -1.63
C THR A 93 -5.33 14.18 -1.06
N ARG A 94 -5.69 14.33 0.23
CA ARG A 94 -5.68 15.61 0.94
C ARG A 94 -4.32 15.93 1.57
N LEU A 95 -3.37 15.00 1.55
CA LEU A 95 -2.04 15.26 2.09
C LEU A 95 -1.26 16.18 1.15
N PRO A 96 -0.62 17.25 1.64
CA PRO A 96 -0.01 18.28 0.80
C PRO A 96 1.32 17.87 0.15
N PHE A 97 1.65 16.58 0.15
CA PHE A 97 3.00 16.11 -0.13
C PHE A 97 3.21 15.62 -1.57
N GLY A 98 2.40 16.00 -2.56
CA GLY A 98 2.62 15.58 -3.96
C GLY A 98 2.77 14.06 -4.13
N LEU A 99 1.84 13.31 -3.53
CA LEU A 99 1.76 11.86 -3.62
C LEU A 99 0.80 11.47 -4.75
N GLN A 100 1.20 10.51 -5.57
CA GLN A 100 0.31 9.84 -6.50
C GLN A 100 -0.46 8.78 -5.73
N VAL A 101 -1.76 8.98 -5.56
CA VAL A 101 -2.62 8.05 -4.80
C VAL A 101 -3.49 7.29 -5.78
N TYR A 102 -3.42 5.97 -5.73
CA TYR A 102 -4.23 5.09 -6.55
C TYR A 102 -5.11 4.20 -5.68
N TRP A 103 -6.36 4.05 -6.09
CA TRP A 103 -7.24 3.09 -5.43
C TRP A 103 -7.09 1.73 -6.10
N ILE A 104 -6.69 0.73 -5.33
CA ILE A 104 -6.66 -0.68 -5.74
C ILE A 104 -7.95 -1.38 -5.32
N GLN A 105 -8.62 -2.02 -6.27
CA GLN A 105 -9.75 -2.89 -6.01
C GLN A 105 -9.36 -4.32 -6.38
N GLU A 106 -9.31 -5.20 -5.39
CA GLU A 106 -9.09 -6.63 -5.58
C GLU A 106 -10.30 -7.19 -6.35
N LYS A 107 -10.07 -7.71 -7.56
CA LYS A 107 -11.08 -8.46 -8.31
C LYS A 107 -11.08 -9.92 -7.86
N VAL A 108 -12.09 -10.67 -8.31
CA VAL A 108 -12.46 -12.06 -7.95
C VAL A 108 -11.29 -13.08 -8.02
N SER A 109 -10.15 -12.71 -8.60
CA SER A 109 -8.90 -13.47 -8.55
C SER A 109 -7.80 -12.65 -7.83
N PRO A 110 -7.08 -13.21 -6.84
CA PRO A 110 -6.07 -12.51 -6.01
C PRO A 110 -4.85 -11.97 -6.79
N LEU A 111 -4.83 -12.15 -8.12
CA LEU A 111 -3.77 -11.75 -9.04
C LEU A 111 -4.16 -10.57 -9.94
N HIS A 112 -5.40 -10.08 -9.86
CA HIS A 112 -5.88 -8.98 -10.70
C HIS A 112 -6.34 -7.81 -9.83
N TYR A 113 -5.52 -6.76 -9.81
CA TYR A 113 -5.87 -5.47 -9.22
C TYR A 113 -6.28 -4.51 -10.34
N GLU A 114 -7.47 -3.92 -10.22
CA GLU A 114 -7.79 -2.72 -10.98
C GLU A 114 -7.38 -1.49 -10.20
N LEU A 115 -6.62 -0.64 -10.86
CA LEU A 115 -6.26 0.68 -10.37
C LEU A 115 -7.31 1.64 -10.87
N LEU A 116 -7.97 2.32 -9.94
CA LEU A 116 -8.87 3.41 -10.23
C LEU A 116 -8.13 4.72 -9.92
N SER A 117 -7.78 5.45 -10.98
CA SER A 117 -7.39 6.85 -10.90
C SER A 117 -8.63 7.73 -10.70
N SER A 118 -8.43 9.05 -10.53
CA SER A 118 -9.53 10.03 -10.56
C SER A 118 -10.37 9.99 -11.86
N THR A 119 -9.86 9.38 -12.93
CA THR A 119 -10.54 9.22 -14.23
C THR A 119 -11.25 7.88 -14.41
N HIS A 120 -11.27 6.98 -13.42
CA HIS A 120 -11.85 5.63 -13.54
C HIS A 120 -11.21 4.76 -14.65
N GLU A 121 -9.98 5.07 -15.07
CA GLU A 121 -9.24 4.23 -16.03
C GLU A 121 -8.50 3.11 -15.31
N SER A 122 -8.72 1.87 -15.77
CA SER A 122 -7.99 0.69 -15.31
C SER A 122 -6.54 0.74 -15.79
N LEU A 123 -5.63 1.15 -14.91
CA LEU A 123 -4.19 1.13 -15.19
C LEU A 123 -3.56 -0.22 -14.85
N LYS A 124 -2.51 -0.61 -15.57
CA LYS A 124 -1.66 -1.75 -15.16
C LYS A 124 -0.66 -1.29 -14.10
N LEU A 125 -0.33 -2.16 -13.13
CA LEU A 125 0.69 -1.87 -12.10
C LEU A 125 2.03 -1.41 -12.69
N SER A 126 2.40 -1.91 -13.87
CA SER A 126 3.60 -1.51 -14.61
C SER A 126 3.62 -0.04 -15.04
N GLU A 127 2.45 0.60 -15.18
CA GLU A 127 2.35 2.00 -15.62
C GLU A 127 2.59 3.00 -14.48
N ILE A 128 2.34 2.59 -13.23
CA ILE A 128 2.68 3.38 -12.03
C ILE A 128 4.21 3.49 -11.85
N LEU A 129 4.95 2.55 -12.45
CA LEU A 129 6.39 2.43 -12.32
C LEU A 129 7.16 3.16 -13.42
N LYS A 130 6.53 3.94 -14.30
CA LYS A 130 7.21 4.86 -15.22
C LYS A 130 7.57 6.14 -14.48
#